data_AF-A0A0W7TNC9-F1
#
_entry.id   AF-A0A0W7TNC9-F1
#
_cell.length_a   1.000
_cell.length_b   1.000
_cell.length_c   1.000
_cell.angle_alpha   90.00
_cell.angle_beta   90.00
_cell.angle_gamma   90.00
#
_symmetry.space_group_name_H-M   'P 1'
#
loop_
_entity.id
_entity.type
_entity.pdbx_description
1 polymer ?
#
loop_
_entity_poly.entity_id
_entity_poly.type
_entity_poly.pdbx_seq_one_letter_code
_entity_poly.pdbx_strand_id
1 'polypeptide(L)'
;MKEVFEKAILTYGQTAQEDVAIEEMSELIKAICKMRRAGVNEKPAAMDAIVDEIADVSIMMEQLCMMYECFDAVENRRQYKVRRLANRLKEAPACSK
;
A
#
# COMPACT_ATOMS: atom_id res chain seq x y z
N MET A 1 6.64 -3.61 -16.60
CA MET A 1 6.59 -3.32 -15.15
C MET A 1 7.69 -4.08 -14.43
N LYS A 2 7.64 -5.42 -14.40
CA LYS A 2 8.68 -6.25 -13.75
C LYS A 2 10.12 -5.92 -14.19
N GLU A 3 10.37 -5.76 -15.49
CA GLU A 3 11.69 -5.37 -16.02
C GLU A 3 12.19 -4.01 -15.52
N VAL A 4 11.28 -3.05 -15.30
CA VAL A 4 11.63 -1.70 -14.78
C VAL A 4 11.99 -1.81 -13.30
N PHE A 5 11.25 -2.61 -12.55
CA PHE A 5 11.51 -2.85 -11.13
C PHE A 5 12.82 -3.61 -10.91
N GLU A 6 13.07 -4.65 -11.69
CA GLU A 6 14.35 -5.37 -11.68
C GLU A 6 15.51 -4.42 -12.01
N LYS A 7 15.36 -3.56 -13.01
CA LYS A 7 16.38 -2.55 -13.35
C LYS A 7 16.61 -1.56 -12.20
N ALA A 8 15.56 -1.08 -11.55
CA ALA A 8 15.68 -0.17 -10.42
C ALA A 8 16.43 -0.83 -9.25
N ILE A 9 16.07 -2.07 -8.89
CA ILE A 9 16.75 -2.84 -7.84
C ILE A 9 18.22 -3.07 -8.18
N LEU A 10 18.53 -3.45 -9.43
CA LEU A 10 19.91 -3.66 -9.88
C LEU A 10 20.74 -2.37 -9.90
N THR A 11 20.10 -1.23 -10.18
CA THR A 11 20.78 0.08 -10.30
C THR A 11 21.02 0.72 -8.94
N TYR A 12 20.04 0.67 -8.04
CA TYR A 12 20.06 1.40 -6.77
C TYR A 12 20.34 0.52 -5.55
N GLY A 13 20.17 -0.79 -5.68
CA GLY A 13 20.38 -1.75 -4.60
C GLY A 13 19.20 -1.87 -3.65
N GLN A 14 19.17 -2.97 -2.90
CA GLN A 14 18.05 -3.33 -2.04
C GLN A 14 17.78 -2.32 -0.92
N THR A 15 18.81 -1.90 -0.18
CA THR A 15 18.64 -0.94 0.95
C THR A 15 18.03 0.38 0.49
N ALA A 16 18.46 0.92 -0.65
CA ALA A 16 17.89 2.15 -1.17
C ALA A 16 16.41 1.99 -1.55
N GLN A 17 16.02 0.84 -2.11
CA GLN A 17 14.62 0.56 -2.43
C GLN A 17 13.77 0.31 -1.16
N GLU A 18 14.35 -0.26 -0.10
CA GLU A 18 13.70 -0.36 1.21
C GLU A 18 13.45 1.03 1.83
N ASP A 19 14.42 1.94 1.73
CA ASP A 19 14.28 3.33 2.18
C ASP A 19 13.16 4.06 1.42
N VAL A 20 13.10 3.90 0.08
CA VAL A 20 12.00 4.43 -0.73
C VAL A 20 10.66 3.84 -0.29
N ALA A 21 10.57 2.53 -0.05
CA ALA A 21 9.34 1.92 0.42
C ALA A 21 8.86 2.49 1.77
N ILE A 22 9.79 2.79 2.68
CA ILE A 22 9.50 3.44 3.97
C ILE A 22 8.99 4.87 3.76
N GLU A 23 9.59 5.60 2.82
CA GLU A 23 9.17 6.96 2.45
C GLU A 23 7.74 6.95 1.91
N GLU A 24 7.43 6.17 0.87
CA GLU A 24 6.10 6.11 0.26
C GLU A 24 5.00 5.69 1.25
N MET A 25 5.30 4.71 2.12
CA MET A 25 4.36 4.33 3.18
C MET A 25 4.10 5.47 4.17
N SER A 26 5.13 6.29 4.46
CA SER A 26 5.00 7.45 5.31
C SER A 26 4.19 8.57 4.63
N GLU A 27 4.38 8.78 3.33
CA GLU A 27 3.63 9.71 2.49
C GLU A 27 2.14 9.33 2.47
N LEU A 28 1.81 8.06 2.25
CA LEU A 28 0.43 7.55 2.32
C LEU A 28 -0.21 7.79 3.69
N ILE A 29 0.53 7.56 4.79
CA ILE A 29 0.05 7.86 6.15
C ILE A 29 -0.27 9.36 6.29
N LYS A 30 0.61 10.24 5.79
CA LYS A 30 0.41 11.69 5.78
C LYS A 30 -0.83 12.08 4.97
N ALA A 31 -1.01 11.52 3.77
CA ALA A 31 -2.14 11.79 2.87
C ALA A 31 -3.48 11.41 3.52
N ILE A 32 -3.55 10.23 4.15
CA ILE A 32 -4.73 9.78 4.92
C ILE A 32 -5.03 10.75 6.08
N CYS A 33 -4.01 11.20 6.80
CA CYS A 33 -4.18 12.15 7.90
C CYS A 33 -4.63 13.54 7.45
N LYS A 34 -4.24 13.96 6.23
CA LYS A 34 -4.71 15.20 5.59
C LYS A 34 -6.18 15.09 5.20
N MET A 35 -6.57 14.01 4.53
CA MET A 35 -7.97 13.75 4.15
C MET A 35 -8.91 13.76 5.36
N ARG A 36 -8.51 13.15 6.48
CA ARG A 36 -9.33 13.13 7.72
C ARG A 36 -9.63 14.51 8.29
N ARG A 37 -8.79 15.51 8.00
CA ARG A 37 -8.91 16.89 8.50
C ARG A 37 -9.36 17.87 7.41
N ALA A 38 -9.43 17.42 6.15
CA ALA A 38 -9.72 18.26 5.01
C ALA A 38 -11.13 18.86 5.08
N GLY A 39 -11.22 20.17 4.89
CA GLY A 39 -12.49 20.85 4.66
C GLY A 39 -13.12 20.42 3.32
N VAL A 40 -14.40 20.72 3.11
CA VAL A 40 -15.14 20.31 1.88
C VAL A 40 -14.40 20.69 0.60
N ASN A 41 -13.81 21.89 0.55
CA ASN A 41 -13.10 22.40 -0.62
C ASN A 41 -11.71 21.76 -0.82
N GLU A 42 -11.12 21.18 0.23
CA GLU A 42 -9.79 20.55 0.20
C GLU A 42 -9.87 19.06 -0.10
N LYS A 43 -11.05 18.44 0.05
CA LYS A 43 -11.27 17.00 -0.16
C LYS A 43 -10.87 16.51 -1.55
N PRO A 44 -11.13 17.21 -2.68
CA PRO A 44 -10.70 16.75 -3.99
C PRO A 44 -9.18 16.59 -4.07
N ALA A 45 -8.43 17.63 -3.73
CA ALA A 45 -6.96 17.58 -3.74
C ALA A 45 -6.38 16.59 -2.71
N ALA A 46 -7.03 16.42 -1.56
CA ALA A 46 -6.62 15.41 -0.58
C ALA A 46 -6.89 13.98 -1.09
N MET A 47 -7.90 13.79 -1.95
CA MET A 47 -8.17 12.49 -2.57
C MET A 47 -7.13 12.18 -3.64
N ASP A 48 -6.80 13.15 -4.49
CA ASP A 48 -5.78 12.99 -5.52
C ASP A 48 -4.44 12.55 -4.90
N ALA A 49 -4.02 13.21 -3.82
CA ALA A 49 -2.84 12.80 -3.06
C ALA A 49 -2.95 11.34 -2.55
N ILE A 50 -4.09 10.92 -2.00
CA ILE A 50 -4.26 9.52 -1.56
C ILE A 50 -4.13 8.54 -2.74
N VAL A 51 -4.66 8.90 -3.91
CA VAL A 51 -4.59 8.03 -5.10
C VAL A 51 -3.14 7.84 -5.53
N ASP A 52 -2.37 8.93 -5.61
CA ASP A 52 -0.96 8.90 -5.96
C ASP A 52 -0.17 8.04 -4.95
N GLU A 53 -0.30 8.32 -3.65
CA GLU A 53 0.43 7.56 -2.62
C GLU A 53 0.03 6.08 -2.54
N ILE A 54 -1.23 5.73 -2.87
CA ILE A 54 -1.65 4.33 -2.98
C ILE A 54 -0.95 3.66 -4.16
N ALA A 55 -0.80 4.35 -5.29
CA ALA A 55 -0.10 3.83 -6.46
C ALA A 55 1.37 3.60 -6.13
N ASP A 56 2.03 4.57 -5.50
CA ASP A 56 3.45 4.50 -5.14
C ASP A 56 3.71 3.38 -4.12
N VAL A 57 2.90 3.28 -3.05
CA VAL A 57 2.99 2.16 -2.10
C VAL A 57 2.71 0.82 -2.79
N SER A 58 1.78 0.75 -3.74
CA SER A 58 1.50 -0.51 -4.45
C SER A 58 2.70 -0.96 -5.30
N ILE A 59 3.36 -0.02 -5.97
CA ILE A 59 4.62 -0.27 -6.70
C ILE A 59 5.70 -0.79 -5.74
N MET A 60 5.88 -0.12 -4.61
CA MET A 60 6.90 -0.51 -3.63
C MET A 60 6.62 -1.88 -3.00
N MET A 61 5.35 -2.23 -2.78
CA MET A 61 4.97 -3.57 -2.30
C MET A 61 5.36 -4.67 -3.30
N GLU A 62 5.22 -4.43 -4.60
CA GLU A 62 5.69 -5.36 -5.64
C GLU A 62 7.21 -5.49 -5.62
N GLN A 63 7.95 -4.37 -5.56
CA GLN A 63 9.41 -4.38 -5.50
C GLN A 63 9.93 -5.11 -4.25
N LEU A 64 9.33 -4.90 -3.08
CA LEU A 64 9.67 -5.65 -1.86
C LEU A 64 9.44 -7.16 -2.05
N CYS A 65 8.31 -7.56 -2.65
CA CYS A 65 8.05 -8.98 -2.93
C CYS A 65 9.11 -9.59 -3.88
N MET A 66 9.61 -8.81 -4.84
CA MET A 66 10.71 -9.21 -5.73
C MET A 66 12.03 -9.34 -4.98
N MET A 67 12.43 -8.33 -4.20
CA MET A 67 13.71 -8.33 -3.47
C MET A 67 13.79 -9.46 -2.41
N TYR A 68 12.68 -9.77 -1.76
CA TYR A 68 12.60 -10.83 -0.75
C TYR A 68 12.12 -12.19 -1.31
N GLU A 69 11.91 -12.29 -2.63
CA GLU A 69 11.45 -13.50 -3.32
C GLU A 69 10.21 -14.15 -2.66
N CYS A 70 9.27 -13.33 -2.17
CA CYS A 70 8.21 -13.79 -1.26
C CYS A 70 6.78 -13.60 -1.80
N PHE A 71 6.63 -13.35 -3.10
CA PHE A 71 5.33 -13.07 -3.73
C PHE A 71 4.25 -14.11 -3.38
N ASP A 72 4.53 -15.39 -3.60
CA ASP A 72 3.57 -16.47 -3.32
C ASP A 72 3.22 -16.58 -1.83
N ALA A 73 4.19 -16.37 -0.95
CA ALA A 73 3.98 -16.40 0.49
C ALA A 73 3.10 -15.23 0.95
N VAL A 74 3.33 -14.03 0.42
CA VAL A 74 2.49 -12.85 0.66
C VAL A 74 1.08 -13.07 0.14
N GLU A 75 0.93 -13.61 -1.06
CA GLU A 75 -0.38 -13.86 -1.67
C GLU A 75 -1.23 -14.85 -0.86
N ASN A 76 -0.64 -15.97 -0.48
CA ASN A 76 -1.29 -16.97 0.35
C ASN A 76 -1.75 -16.39 1.69
N ARG A 77 -0.90 -15.56 2.33
CA ARG A 77 -1.25 -14.86 3.57
C ARG A 77 -2.34 -13.81 3.35
N ARG A 78 -2.33 -13.08 2.23
CA ARG A 78 -3.36 -12.10 1.86
C ARG A 78 -4.72 -12.77 1.73
N GLN A 79 -4.81 -13.85 0.97
CA GLN A 79 -6.05 -14.62 0.82
C GLN A 79 -6.58 -15.16 2.14
N TYR A 80 -5.70 -15.73 2.98
CA TYR A 80 -6.08 -16.18 4.33
C TYR A 80 -6.65 -15.03 5.18
N LYS A 81 -5.99 -13.87 5.20
CA LYS A 81 -6.44 -12.69 5.95
C LYS A 81 -7.80 -12.17 5.45
N VAL A 82 -8.02 -12.15 4.14
CA VAL A 82 -9.31 -11.75 3.53
C VAL A 82 -10.42 -12.74 3.91
N ARG A 83 -10.17 -14.06 3.79
CA ARG A 83 -11.13 -15.09 4.25
C ARG A 83 -11.47 -14.92 5.73
N ARG A 84 -10.46 -14.66 6.57
CA ARG A 84 -10.66 -14.38 8.00
C ARG A 84 -11.53 -13.15 8.24
N LEU A 85 -11.29 -12.06 7.50
CA LEU A 85 -12.11 -10.85 7.57
C LEU A 85 -13.55 -11.13 7.15
N ALA A 86 -13.77 -11.85 6.05
CA ALA A 86 -15.10 -12.21 5.57
C ALA A 86 -15.89 -13.03 6.62
N ASN A 87 -15.23 -13.95 7.32
CA ASN A 87 -15.87 -14.71 8.41
C ASN A 87 -16.24 -13.81 9.60
N ARG A 88 -15.33 -12.91 10.02
CA ARG A 88 -15.63 -11.94 11.10
C ARG A 88 -16.80 -11.02 10.76
N LEU A 89 -16.97 -10.65 9.50
CA LEU A 89 -18.10 -9.81 9.06
C LEU A 89 -19.44 -10.56 9.08
N LYS A 90 -19.46 -11.90 8.95
CA LYS A 90 -20.69 -12.70 9.11
C LYS A 90 -21.17 -12.74 10.56
N GLU A 91 -20.24 -12.66 11.50
CA GLU A 91 -20.50 -12.71 12.94
C GLU A 91 -20.69 -11.31 13.55
N ALA A 92 -20.30 -10.25 12.82
CA ALA A 92 -20.41 -8.89 13.29
C ALA A 92 -21.86 -8.37 13.20
N PRO A 93 -22.41 -7.74 14.24
CA PRO A 93 -23.65 -6.99 14.11
C PRO A 93 -23.47 -5.89 13.06
N ALA A 94 -24.50 -5.65 12.24
CA ALA A 94 -24.46 -4.61 11.22
C ALA A 94 -24.08 -3.26 11.84
N CYS A 95 -23.10 -2.58 11.26
CA CYS A 95 -22.71 -1.24 11.68
C CYS A 95 -23.88 -0.29 11.40
N SER A 96 -24.54 0.18 12.46
CA SER A 96 -25.49 1.28 12.40
C SER A 96 -24.74 2.51 11.91
N LYS A 97 -24.94 2.88 10.64
CA LYS A 97 -24.49 4.16 10.11
C LYS A 97 -25.43 5.27 10.55
#